data_AF-A0A5R8NL76-F1
#
_entry.id   AF-A0A5R8NL76-F1
#
_cell.length_a   1.000
_cell.length_b   1.000
_cell.length_c   1.000
_cell.angle_alpha   90.00
_cell.angle_beta   90.00
_cell.angle_gamma   90.00
#
_symmetry.space_group_name_H-M   'P 1'
#
loop_
_entity.id
_entity.type
_entity.pdbx_description
1 polymer ?
#
loop_
_entity_poly.entity_id
_entity_poly.type
_entity_poly.pdbx_seq_one_letter_code
_entity_poly.pdbx_strand_id
1 'polypeptide(L)'
;MIRLTWVQPEDLIGHELRQAAEDGRAGASGTGERVRQIAARWHAAGGHGAPPRAGASGPDAARLRGLAGELLDELAAIPSPVGAKVGEALRAHEGRYWAYPSR
;
A
#
# COMPACT_ATOMS: atom_id res chain seq x y z
N MET A 1 21.30 2.22 -21.49
CA MET A 1 20.98 3.41 -20.66
C MET A 1 19.65 3.15 -19.97
N ILE A 2 19.58 3.21 -18.63
CA ILE A 2 18.34 2.97 -17.86
C ILE A 2 17.69 4.33 -17.58
N ARG A 3 16.40 4.49 -17.89
CA ARG A 3 15.61 5.65 -17.47
C ARG A 3 14.99 5.33 -16.11
N LEU A 4 15.41 6.06 -15.07
CA LEU A 4 14.79 6.00 -13.75
C LEU A 4 13.60 6.95 -13.72
N THR A 5 12.41 6.40 -13.59
CA THR A 5 11.20 7.16 -13.24
C THR A 5 10.79 6.77 -11.84
N TRP A 6 10.72 7.77 -10.95
CA TRP A 6 10.17 7.60 -9.62
C TRP A 6 8.70 7.20 -9.72
N VAL A 7 8.29 6.28 -8.84
CA VAL A 7 6.89 5.89 -8.70
C VAL A 7 6.07 7.10 -8.24
N GLN A 8 4.91 7.29 -8.85
CA GLN A 8 3.96 8.34 -8.48
C GLN A 8 2.86 7.77 -7.57
N PRO A 9 2.13 8.59 -6.80
CA PRO A 9 1.04 8.11 -5.95
C PRO A 9 0.00 7.26 -6.71
N GLU A 10 -0.38 7.68 -7.92
CA GLU A 10 -1.33 6.97 -8.79
C GLU A 10 -0.85 5.56 -9.19
N ASP A 11 0.46 5.32 -9.21
CA ASP A 11 1.05 4.02 -9.50
C ASP A 11 0.92 3.06 -8.30
N LEU A 12 0.77 3.60 -7.09
CA LEU A 12 0.80 2.82 -5.85
C LEU A 12 -0.58 2.32 -5.42
N ILE A 13 -1.67 3.05 -5.70
CA ILE A 13 -3.02 2.70 -5.22
C ILE A 13 -3.42 1.27 -5.58
N GLY A 14 -3.19 0.87 -6.83
CA GLY A 14 -3.50 -0.49 -7.27
C GLY A 14 -2.73 -1.55 -6.47
N HIS A 15 -1.47 -1.28 -6.13
CA HIS A 15 -0.63 -2.16 -5.31
C HIS A 15 -1.11 -2.19 -3.86
N GLU A 16 -1.39 -1.04 -3.26
CA GLU A 16 -1.86 -0.95 -1.87
C GLU A 16 -3.23 -1.61 -1.65
N LEU A 17 -4.13 -1.54 -2.63
CA LEU A 17 -5.41 -2.26 -2.58
C LEU A 17 -5.23 -3.78 -2.64
N ARG A 18 -4.29 -4.27 -3.45
CA ARG A 18 -3.92 -5.69 -3.46
C ARG A 18 -3.26 -6.10 -2.15
N GLN A 19 -2.34 -5.29 -1.62
CA GLN A 19 -1.70 -5.53 -0.32
C GLN A 19 -2.72 -5.55 0.81
N ALA A 20 -3.72 -4.67 0.80
CA ALA A 20 -4.82 -4.69 1.77
C ALA A 20 -5.64 -6.00 1.71
N ALA A 21 -5.79 -6.62 0.54
CA ALA A 21 -6.40 -7.93 0.42
C ALA A 21 -5.50 -9.04 0.98
N GLU A 22 -4.21 -9.01 0.66
CA GLU A 22 -3.20 -9.99 1.12
C GLU A 22 -2.97 -9.91 2.64
N ASP A 23 -3.03 -8.72 3.22
CA ASP A 23 -2.94 -8.46 4.66
C ASP A 23 -4.19 -8.91 5.44
N GLY A 24 -5.28 -9.26 4.74
CA GLY A 24 -6.57 -9.58 5.34
C GLY A 24 -7.39 -8.35 5.77
N ARG A 25 -6.95 -7.12 5.48
CA ARG A 25 -7.71 -5.88 5.78
C ARG A 25 -9.06 -5.87 5.07
N ALA A 26 -9.12 -6.43 3.86
CA ALA A 26 -10.35 -6.54 3.06
C ALA A 26 -11.39 -7.54 3.64
N GLY A 27 -10.95 -8.53 4.40
CA GLY A 27 -11.80 -9.59 4.97
C GLY A 27 -12.21 -9.36 6.43
N ALA A 28 -11.50 -8.49 7.16
CA ALA A 28 -11.81 -8.18 8.56
C ALA A 28 -13.06 -7.30 8.70
N SER A 29 -13.86 -7.57 9.73
CA SER A 29 -15.09 -6.83 10.03
C SER A 29 -14.79 -5.35 10.28
N GLY A 30 -15.56 -4.45 9.67
CA GLY A 30 -15.37 -2.99 9.75
C GLY A 30 -14.30 -2.42 8.80
N THR A 31 -13.11 -3.01 8.71
CA THR A 31 -12.04 -2.51 7.82
C THR A 31 -12.28 -2.87 6.36
N GLY A 32 -12.89 -4.03 6.09
CA GLY A 32 -13.11 -4.50 4.73
C GLY A 32 -14.04 -3.61 3.91
N GLU A 33 -15.03 -3.00 4.55
CA GLU A 33 -15.93 -2.05 3.89
C GLU A 33 -15.18 -0.78 3.48
N ARG A 34 -14.32 -0.27 4.35
CA ARG A 34 -13.53 0.93 4.08
C ARG A 34 -12.57 0.73 2.91
N VAL A 35 -11.89 -0.43 2.84
CA VAL A 35 -11.06 -0.81 1.68
C VAL A 35 -11.89 -0.85 0.39
N ARG A 36 -13.11 -1.40 0.43
CA ARG A 36 -14.01 -1.44 -0.74
C ARG A 36 -14.48 -0.05 -1.17
N GLN A 37 -14.79 0.84 -0.24
CA GLN A 37 -15.20 2.22 -0.54
C GLN A 37 -14.05 3.00 -1.20
N ILE A 38 -12.81 2.82 -0.73
CA ILE A 38 -11.61 3.40 -1.35
C ILE A 38 -11.42 2.86 -2.77
N ALA A 39 -11.53 1.55 -2.96
CA ALA A 39 -11.43 0.94 -4.29
C ALA A 39 -12.50 1.47 -5.26
N ALA A 40 -13.74 1.62 -4.79
CA ALA A 40 -14.83 2.17 -5.58
C ALA A 40 -14.57 3.63 -6.00
N ARG A 41 -14.10 4.48 -5.08
CA ARG A 41 -13.71 5.87 -5.38
C ARG A 41 -12.59 5.94 -6.41
N TRP A 42 -11.57 5.09 -6.26
CA TRP A 42 -10.46 5.01 -7.21
C TRP A 42 -10.94 4.64 -8.61
N HIS A 43 -11.72 3.57 -8.74
CA HIS A 43 -12.23 3.12 -10.04
C HIS A 43 -13.22 4.10 -10.67
N ALA A 44 -14.07 4.75 -9.89
CA ALA A 44 -14.99 5.78 -10.37
C ALA A 44 -14.25 7.00 -10.97
N ALA A 45 -13.05 7.32 -10.46
CA ALA A 45 -12.21 8.37 -11.02
C ALA A 45 -11.49 7.96 -12.32
N GLY A 46 -11.54 6.67 -12.69
CA GLY A 46 -10.82 6.09 -13.82
C GLY A 46 -9.48 5.46 -13.44
N GLY A 47 -9.26 5.19 -12.15
CA GLY A 47 -8.07 4.52 -11.65
C GLY A 47 -8.03 3.02 -11.98
N HIS A 48 -6.83 2.51 -12.24
CA HIS A 48 -6.60 1.11 -12.60
C HIS A 48 -6.12 0.25 -11.40
N GLY A 49 -6.27 -1.07 -11.51
CA GLY A 49 -5.69 -2.01 -10.54
C GLY A 49 -4.16 -2.07 -10.62
N ALA A 50 -3.56 -2.86 -9.71
CA ALA A 50 -2.11 -3.14 -9.76
C ALA A 50 -1.73 -3.81 -11.09
N PRO A 51 -0.82 -3.23 -11.88
CA PRO A 51 -0.33 -3.89 -13.07
C PRO A 51 0.51 -5.14 -12.69
N PRO A 52 0.52 -6.20 -13.52
CA PRO A 52 1.34 -7.41 -13.27
C PRO A 52 2.84 -7.13 -13.23
N ARG A 53 3.28 -6.04 -13.86
CA ARG A 53 4.65 -5.53 -13.84
C ARG A 53 4.62 -4.06 -13.44
N ALA A 54 5.47 -3.69 -12.49
CA ALA A 54 5.61 -2.29 -12.07
C ALA A 54 6.05 -1.42 -13.24
N GLY A 55 5.40 -0.26 -13.38
CA GLY A 55 5.70 0.74 -14.39
C GLY A 55 5.04 2.05 -13.98
N ALA A 56 5.70 3.17 -14.27
CA ALA A 56 5.13 4.49 -14.04
C ALA A 56 3.97 4.72 -15.01
N SER A 57 2.87 5.27 -14.51
CA SER A 57 1.72 5.64 -15.33
C SER A 57 2.10 6.70 -16.36
N GLY A 58 1.34 6.73 -17.46
CA GLY A 58 1.48 7.76 -18.48
C GLY A 58 1.01 9.14 -17.99
N PRO A 59 1.34 10.22 -18.73
CA PRO A 59 1.00 11.60 -18.36
C PRO A 59 -0.50 11.83 -18.05
N ASP A 60 -1.39 11.13 -18.74
CA ASP A 60 -2.85 11.25 -18.57
C ASP A 60 -3.32 10.84 -17.16
N ALA A 61 -2.57 9.97 -16.48
CA ALA A 61 -2.88 9.53 -15.12
C ALA A 61 -2.52 10.59 -14.06
N ALA A 62 -1.71 11.60 -14.40
CA ALA A 62 -1.30 12.63 -13.45
C ALA A 62 -2.48 13.42 -12.86
N ARG A 63 -3.63 13.46 -13.56
CA ARG A 63 -4.88 14.05 -13.06
C ARG A 63 -5.42 13.36 -11.79
N LEU A 64 -5.02 12.10 -11.57
CA LEU A 64 -5.45 11.30 -10.43
C LEU A 64 -4.55 11.48 -9.21
N ARG A 65 -3.42 12.18 -9.33
CA ARG A 65 -2.38 12.24 -8.29
C ARG A 65 -2.87 12.80 -6.95
N GLY A 66 -3.70 13.84 -6.98
CA GLY A 66 -4.29 14.42 -5.76
C GLY A 66 -5.16 13.39 -5.03
N LEU A 67 -6.10 12.77 -5.76
CA LEU A 67 -6.95 11.71 -5.22
C LEU A 67 -6.12 10.52 -4.73
N ALA A 68 -5.08 10.12 -5.46
CA ALA A 68 -4.22 9.02 -5.07
C ALA A 68 -3.52 9.31 -3.73
N GLY A 69 -3.04 10.54 -3.51
CA GLY A 69 -2.48 10.94 -2.21
C GLY A 69 -3.49 10.77 -1.07
N GLU A 70 -4.70 11.31 -1.23
CA GLU A 70 -5.77 11.20 -0.23
C GLU A 70 -6.12 9.74 0.09
N LEU A 71 -6.28 8.92 -0.96
CA LEU A 71 -6.65 7.51 -0.78
C LEU A 71 -5.51 6.68 -0.17
N LEU A 72 -4.25 7.01 -0.44
CA LEU A 72 -3.10 6.38 0.22
C LEU A 72 -3.09 6.68 1.72
N ASP A 73 -3.34 7.93 2.11
CA ASP A 73 -3.45 8.31 3.53
C ASP A 73 -4.62 7.58 4.21
N GLU A 74 -5.77 7.50 3.54
CA GLU A 74 -6.92 6.74 4.03
C GLU A 74 -6.63 5.24 4.19
N LEU A 75 -5.91 4.62 3.24
CA LEU A 75 -5.49 3.22 3.31
C LEU A 75 -4.48 2.98 4.44
N ALA A 76 -3.53 3.90 4.64
CA ALA A 76 -2.54 3.83 5.70
C ALA A 76 -3.16 3.89 7.10
N ALA A 77 -4.30 4.57 7.24
CA ALA A 77 -5.06 4.63 8.48
C ALA A 77 -5.84 3.34 8.80
N ILE A 78 -5.93 2.36 7.88
CA ILE A 78 -6.60 1.08 8.10
C ILE A 78 -5.62 0.09 8.74
N PRO A 79 -5.87 -0.37 9.99
CA PRO A 79 -4.96 -1.30 10.66
C PRO A 79 -4.78 -2.61 9.89
N SER A 80 -3.53 -3.09 9.78
CA SER A 80 -3.20 -4.37 9.16
C SER A 80 -3.04 -5.46 10.24
N PRO A 81 -3.79 -6.58 10.15
CA PRO A 81 -3.60 -7.74 11.03
C PRO A 81 -2.18 -8.32 10.95
N VAL A 82 -1.55 -8.29 9.77
CA VAL A 82 -0.17 -8.75 9.58
C VAL A 82 0.81 -7.78 10.26
N GLY A 83 0.61 -6.47 10.12
CA GLY A 83 1.43 -5.46 10.78
C GLY A 83 1.44 -5.60 12.31
N ALA A 84 0.28 -5.90 12.92
CA ALA A 84 0.19 -6.15 14.35
C ALA A 84 1.05 -7.35 14.80
N LYS A 85 1.01 -8.46 14.05
CA LYS A 85 1.82 -9.66 14.33
C LYS A 85 3.31 -9.40 14.18
N VAL A 86 3.72 -8.63 13.17
CA VAL A 86 5.12 -8.24 12.98
C VAL A 86 5.60 -7.38 14.15
N GLY A 87 4.79 -6.42 14.59
CA GLY A 87 5.10 -5.60 15.77
C GLY A 87 5.26 -6.42 17.05
N GLU A 88 4.41 -7.42 17.26
CA GLU A 88 4.51 -8.35 18.39
C GLU A 88 5.79 -9.19 18.32
N ALA A 89 6.11 -9.76 17.15
CA ALA A 89 7.31 -10.58 16.94
C ALA A 89 8.61 -9.77 17.12
N LEU A 90 8.64 -8.52 16.67
CA LEU A 90 9.77 -7.62 16.88
C LEU A 90 9.98 -7.34 18.38
N ARG A 91 8.92 -7.04 19.13
CA ARG A 91 9.00 -6.83 20.58
C ARG A 91 9.44 -8.08 21.35
N ALA A 92 9.03 -9.25 20.90
CA ALA A 92 9.47 -10.52 21.48
C ALA A 92 10.97 -10.82 21.25
N HIS A 93 11.64 -10.06 20.37
CA HIS A 93 13.04 -10.27 20.00
C HIS A 93 13.93 -9.03 20.08
N GLU A 94 13.44 -7.91 20.62
CA GLU A 94 14.25 -6.74 20.95
C GLU A 94 15.39 -7.16 21.91
N GLY A 95 16.61 -7.25 21.37
CA GLY A 95 17.81 -7.73 22.05
C GLY A 95 18.63 -8.78 21.28
N ARG A 96 18.08 -9.44 20.25
CA ARG A 96 18.79 -10.50 19.49
C ARG A 96 19.33 -10.08 18.13
N TYR A 97 18.80 -9.01 17.51
CA TYR A 97 19.02 -8.75 16.09
C TYR A 97 20.14 -7.73 15.75
N TRP A 98 20.78 -7.08 16.74
CA TRP A 98 21.86 -6.10 16.48
C TRP A 98 23.22 -6.43 17.13
N ALA A 99 23.51 -7.70 17.44
CA ALA A 99 24.87 -8.06 17.86
C ALA A 99 25.81 -8.04 16.63
N TYR A 100 26.29 -6.87 16.23
CA TYR A 100 27.46 -6.78 15.35
C TYR A 100 28.68 -7.31 16.11
N PRO A 101 29.42 -8.31 15.59
CA PRO A 101 30.65 -8.74 16.22
C PRO A 101 31.67 -7.61 16.14
N SER A 102 31.98 -7.01 17.29
CA SER A 102 33.15 -6.13 17.44
C SER A 102 34.40 -6.96 17.16
N ARG A 103 35.19 -6.54 16.17
CA ARG A 103 36.53 -7.07 15.92
C ARG A 103 37.52 -6.63 17.00
#